data_AF-A0A942Y9I8-F1
#
_entry.id   AF-A0A942Y9I8-F1
#
_cell.length_a   1.000
_cell.length_b   1.000
_cell.length_c   1.000
_cell.angle_alpha   90.00
_cell.angle_beta   90.00
_cell.angle_gamma   90.00
#
_symmetry.space_group_name_H-M   'P 1'
#
loop_
_entity.id
_entity.type
_entity.pdbx_description
1 polymer ?
#
loop_
_entity_poly.entity_id
_entity_poly.type
_entity_poly.pdbx_seq_one_letter_code
_entity_poly.pdbx_strand_id
1 'polypeptide(L)'
;MSAPFDAETSRAILAHMNGDHAMDNLVIVRANGAATAVAATMTEIDAVAGVWIAQLDDGAEERVIVPWTAPLTDRRSARVQIVEVHTAAQARLAELS
;
A
#
# COMPACT_ATOMS: atom_id res chain seq x y z
N MET A 1 14.62 20.02 12.40
CA MET A 1 13.69 20.16 11.25
C MET A 1 13.07 18.79 11.03
N SER A 2 11.75 18.62 11.24
CA SER A 2 11.06 17.40 10.77
C SER A 2 10.90 17.53 9.27
N ALA A 3 11.24 16.48 8.52
CA ALA A 3 10.87 16.39 7.12
C ALA A 3 9.33 16.50 6.99
N PRO A 4 8.80 17.01 5.86
CA PRO A 4 7.35 17.14 5.63
C PRO A 4 6.59 15.81 5.80
N PHE A 5 7.30 14.69 5.74
CA PHE A 5 6.81 13.36 6.06
C PHE A 5 7.74 12.72 7.09
N ASP A 6 7.49 12.96 8.38
CA ASP A 6 8.34 12.45 9.46
C ASP A 6 7.97 11.02 9.89
N ALA A 7 8.87 10.40 10.67
CA ALA A 7 8.74 9.01 11.09
C ALA A 7 7.47 8.73 11.90
N GLU A 8 6.96 9.71 12.64
CA GLU A 8 5.71 9.57 13.41
C GLU A 8 4.51 9.49 12.48
N THR A 9 4.48 10.34 11.45
CA THR A 9 3.45 10.31 10.40
C THR A 9 3.45 8.96 9.68
N SER A 10 4.62 8.47 9.25
CA SER A 10 4.75 7.14 8.63
C SER A 10 4.23 6.04 9.55
N ARG A 11 4.67 6.02 10.82
CA ARG A 11 4.24 5.01 11.79
C ARG A 11 2.73 5.01 12.01
N ALA A 12 2.11 6.19 12.11
CA ALA A 12 0.67 6.32 12.29
C ALA A 12 -0.12 5.88 11.05
N ILE A 13 0.43 6.06 9.84
CA ILE A 13 -0.20 5.57 8.60
C ILE A 13 -0.07 4.04 8.53
N LEU A 14 1.12 3.48 8.78
CA LEU A 14 1.33 2.03 8.77
C LEU A 14 0.41 1.31 9.76
N ALA A 15 0.29 1.83 10.99
CA ALA A 15 -0.60 1.27 12.00
C ALA A 15 -2.08 1.28 11.53
N HIS A 16 -2.52 2.39 10.94
CA HIS A 16 -3.88 2.50 10.43
C HIS A 16 -4.15 1.59 9.22
N MET A 17 -3.23 1.55 8.25
CA MET A 17 -3.37 0.70 7.07
C MET A 17 -3.41 -0.79 7.44
N ASN A 18 -2.55 -1.21 8.36
CA ASN A 18 -2.47 -2.62 8.76
C ASN A 18 -3.57 -3.01 9.77
N GLY A 19 -4.14 -2.06 10.50
CA GLY A 19 -5.22 -2.31 11.46
C GLY A 19 -6.61 -2.26 10.82
N ASP A 20 -6.94 -1.15 10.18
CA ASP A 20 -8.30 -0.87 9.72
C ASP A 20 -8.52 -1.25 8.24
N HIS A 21 -7.43 -1.39 7.47
CA HIS A 21 -7.44 -1.51 6.01
C HIS A 21 -6.67 -2.73 5.49
N ALA A 22 -6.57 -3.81 6.28
CA ALA A 22 -5.85 -5.02 5.88
C ALA A 22 -6.38 -5.64 4.56
N MET A 23 -7.70 -5.55 4.32
CA MET A 23 -8.29 -6.03 3.07
C MET A 23 -7.96 -5.12 1.87
N ASP A 24 -7.84 -3.81 2.08
CA ASP A 24 -7.45 -2.87 1.02
C ASP A 24 -5.99 -3.10 0.64
N ASN A 25 -5.10 -3.38 1.61
CA ASN A 25 -3.73 -3.82 1.34
C ASN A 25 -3.70 -5.06 0.44
N LEU A 26 -4.58 -6.04 0.71
CA LEU A 26 -4.65 -7.26 -0.09
C LEU A 26 -5.07 -6.98 -1.53
N VAL A 27 -6.06 -6.10 -1.74
CA VAL A 27 -6.48 -5.65 -3.08
C VAL A 27 -5.32 -4.98 -3.82
N ILE A 28 -4.59 -4.09 -3.15
CA ILE A 28 -3.44 -3.39 -3.73
C ILE A 28 -2.37 -4.37 -4.19
N VAL A 29 -1.91 -5.29 -3.33
CA VAL A 29 -0.80 -6.18 -3.71
C VAL A 29 -1.19 -7.16 -4.81
N ARG A 30 -2.43 -7.67 -4.81
CA ARG A 30 -2.94 -8.57 -5.86
C ARG A 30 -2.93 -7.92 -7.23
N ALA A 31 -3.30 -6.65 -7.31
CA ALA A 31 -3.31 -5.91 -8.56
C ALA A 31 -1.90 -5.47 -9.03
N ASN A 32 -0.86 -5.59 -8.19
CA ASN A 32 0.47 -5.04 -8.47
C ASN A 32 1.59 -6.11 -8.42
N GLY A 33 1.26 -7.37 -8.72
CA GLY A 33 2.23 -8.44 -8.97
C GLY A 33 2.00 -9.70 -8.14
N ALA A 34 1.45 -9.56 -6.93
CA ALA A 34 1.23 -10.69 -6.02
C ALA A 34 -0.19 -11.25 -6.16
N ALA A 35 -0.56 -11.69 -7.37
CA ALA A 35 -1.94 -12.05 -7.72
C ALA A 35 -2.59 -13.11 -6.82
N THR A 36 -1.79 -14.05 -6.29
CA THR A 36 -2.26 -15.13 -5.41
C THR A 36 -2.15 -14.80 -3.92
N ALA A 37 -1.79 -13.55 -3.56
CA ALA A 37 -1.66 -13.14 -2.17
C ALA A 37 -2.94 -13.47 -1.37
N VAL A 38 -2.78 -13.95 -0.15
CA VAL A 38 -3.86 -14.22 0.82
C VAL A 38 -3.85 -13.24 1.99
N ALA A 39 -2.72 -12.60 2.25
CA ALA A 39 -2.57 -11.52 3.23
C ALA A 39 -1.55 -10.49 2.75
N ALA A 40 -1.62 -9.27 3.29
CA ALA A 40 -0.69 -8.20 2.94
C ALA A 40 -0.46 -7.25 4.13
N THR A 41 0.81 -6.96 4.41
CA THR A 41 1.21 -5.99 5.43
C THR A 41 2.01 -4.88 4.78
N MET A 42 1.59 -3.63 4.96
CA MET A 42 2.40 -2.48 4.57
C MET A 42 3.55 -2.31 5.56
N THR A 43 4.79 -2.32 5.09
CA THR A 43 5.99 -2.26 5.94
C THR A 43 6.66 -0.90 5.89
N GLU A 44 6.62 -0.22 4.74
CA GLU A 44 7.24 1.07 4.55
C GLU A 44 6.32 2.01 3.75
N ILE A 45 6.41 3.30 4.07
CA ILE A 45 5.80 4.38 3.31
C ILE A 45 6.74 5.57 3.35
N ASP A 46 7.04 6.11 2.17
CA ASP A 46 7.83 7.31 2.01
C ASP A 46 7.22 8.26 0.97
N ALA A 47 7.96 9.31 0.64
CA ALA A 47 7.53 10.34 -0.29
C ALA A 47 7.26 9.82 -1.71
N VAL A 48 7.76 8.65 -2.12
CA VAL A 48 7.70 8.19 -3.52
C VAL A 48 6.97 6.86 -3.70
N ALA A 49 6.93 6.00 -2.69
CA ALA A 49 6.25 4.72 -2.79
C ALA A 49 5.71 4.19 -1.45
N GLY A 50 4.82 3.21 -1.57
CA GLY A 50 4.47 2.28 -0.51
C GLY A 50 5.15 0.94 -0.74
N VAL A 51 5.49 0.25 0.34
CA VAL A 51 6.07 -1.09 0.32
C VAL A 51 5.23 -2.02 1.16
N TRP A 52 4.91 -3.18 0.58
CA TRP A 52 4.18 -4.26 1.25
C TRP A 52 4.98 -5.55 1.21
N ILE A 53 4.74 -6.38 2.20
CA ILE A 53 5.02 -7.82 2.14
C ILE A 53 3.67 -8.52 1.94
N ALA A 54 3.55 -9.25 0.84
CA ALA A 54 2.40 -10.06 0.51
C ALA A 54 2.71 -11.52 0.87
N GLN A 55 1.80 -12.16 1.61
CA GLN A 55 1.85 -13.60 1.84
C GLN A 55 1.04 -14.30 0.74
N LEU A 56 1.66 -15.22 0.01
CA LEU A 56 1.02 -15.99 -1.06
C LEU A 56 0.29 -17.24 -0.52
N ASP A 57 -0.56 -17.82 -1.35
CA ASP A 57 -1.33 -19.02 -1.04
C ASP A 57 -0.49 -20.29 -0.87
N ASP A 58 0.71 -20.32 -1.44
CA ASP A 58 1.71 -21.37 -1.22
C ASP A 58 2.57 -21.15 0.06
N GLY A 59 2.33 -20.05 0.77
CA GLY A 59 3.05 -19.67 1.97
C GLY A 59 4.34 -18.86 1.74
N ALA A 60 4.72 -18.58 0.49
CA ALA A 60 5.83 -17.69 0.19
C ALA A 60 5.50 -16.21 0.52
N GLU A 61 6.54 -15.39 0.64
CA GLU A 61 6.40 -13.94 0.79
C GLU A 61 7.00 -13.20 -0.41
N GLU A 62 6.28 -12.20 -0.90
CA GLU A 62 6.74 -11.31 -1.96
C GLU A 62 6.73 -9.85 -1.51
N ARG A 63 7.79 -9.12 -1.88
CA ARG A 63 7.88 -7.69 -1.67
C ARG A 63 7.23 -6.95 -2.85
N VAL A 64 6.18 -6.17 -2.56
CA VAL A 64 5.47 -5.37 -3.56
C VAL A 64 5.74 -3.89 -3.30
N ILE A 65 6.19 -3.17 -4.32
CA ILE A 65 6.48 -1.73 -4.25
C ILE A 65 5.54 -1.02 -5.22
N VAL A 66 4.74 -0.10 -4.71
CA VAL A 66 3.81 0.68 -5.55
C VAL A 66 4.20 2.15 -5.50
N PRO A 67 4.64 2.74 -6.63
CA PRO A 67 4.95 4.15 -6.70
C PRO A 67 3.69 5.01 -6.63
N TRP A 68 3.79 6.16 -5.99
CA TRP A 68 2.75 7.19 -6.00
C TRP A 68 2.73 7.94 -7.34
N THR A 69 1.57 8.47 -7.73
CA THR A 69 1.43 9.32 -8.92
C THR A 69 1.94 10.74 -8.66
N ALA A 70 1.95 11.15 -7.38
CA ALA A 70 2.54 12.39 -6.90
C ALA A 70 3.25 12.18 -5.55
N PRO A 71 4.34 12.92 -5.25
CA PRO A 71 5.05 12.74 -3.99
C PRO A 71 4.20 13.02 -2.75
N LEU A 72 4.43 12.27 -1.68
CA LEU A 72 3.78 12.56 -0.39
C LEU A 72 4.48 13.74 0.29
N THR A 73 3.69 14.74 0.64
CA THR A 73 4.14 15.94 1.37
C THR A 73 3.58 16.01 2.79
N ASP A 74 2.51 15.29 3.08
CA ASP A 74 1.88 15.22 4.39
C ASP A 74 0.94 14.00 4.50
N ARG A 75 0.26 13.87 5.64
CA ARG A 75 -0.74 12.80 5.86
C ARG A 75 -1.94 12.90 4.91
N ARG A 76 -2.34 14.10 4.49
CA ARG A 76 -3.46 14.31 3.58
C ARG A 76 -3.10 13.81 2.17
N SER A 77 -1.91 14.15 1.66
CA SER A 77 -1.43 13.63 0.38
C SER A 77 -1.29 12.11 0.43
N ALA A 78 -0.81 11.54 1.54
CA ALA A 78 -0.74 10.08 1.72
C ALA A 78 -2.10 9.41 1.57
N ARG A 79 -3.14 9.96 2.22
CA ARG A 79 -4.50 9.45 2.09
C ARG A 79 -5.00 9.50 0.65
N VAL A 80 -4.76 10.60 -0.06
CA VAL A 80 -5.18 10.74 -1.47
C VAL A 80 -4.50 9.68 -2.33
N GLN A 81 -3.18 9.56 -2.24
CA GLN A 81 -2.40 8.62 -3.05
C GLN A 81 -2.73 7.15 -2.74
N ILE A 82 -2.95 6.79 -1.48
CA ILE A 82 -3.37 5.43 -1.10
C ILE A 82 -4.74 5.10 -1.69
N VAL A 83 -5.70 6.02 -1.62
CA VAL A 83 -7.03 5.82 -2.22
C VAL A 83 -6.94 5.69 -3.73
N GLU A 84 -6.13 6.51 -4.42
CA GLU A 84 -5.90 6.41 -5.86
C GLU A 84 -5.34 5.03 -6.25
N VAL A 85 -4.31 4.56 -5.54
CA VAL A 85 -3.72 3.23 -5.77
C VAL A 85 -4.73 2.11 -5.54
N HIS A 86 -5.53 2.20 -4.47
CA HIS A 86 -6.57 1.21 -4.20
C HIS A 86 -7.67 1.20 -5.28
N THR A 87 -8.17 2.36 -5.69
CA THR A 87 -9.16 2.47 -6.77
C THR A 87 -8.63 1.93 -8.09
N ALA A 88 -7.37 2.23 -8.44
CA ALA A 88 -6.73 1.68 -9.63
C ALA A 88 -6.57 0.15 -9.55
N ALA A 89 -6.25 -0.37 -8.36
CA ALA A 89 -6.15 -1.81 -8.11
C ALA A 89 -7.51 -2.51 -8.30
N GLN A 90 -8.59 -1.93 -7.75
CA GLN A 90 -9.95 -2.45 -7.95
C GLN A 90 -10.34 -2.48 -9.43
N ALA A 91 -10.07 -1.40 -10.17
CA ALA A 91 -10.36 -1.35 -11.60
C ALA A 91 -9.62 -2.45 -12.38
N ARG A 92 -8.31 -2.60 -12.11
CA ARG A 92 -7.50 -3.64 -12.76
C ARG A 92 -8.02 -5.06 -12.48
N LEU A 93 -8.40 -5.35 -11.24
CA LEU A 93 -8.92 -6.68 -10.89
C LEU A 93 -10.29 -6.96 -11.54
N ALA A 94 -11.13 -5.93 -11.73
CA ALA A 94 -12.40 -6.06 -12.43
C ALA A 94 -12.23 -6.31 -13.93
N GLU A 95 -11.14 -5.84 -14.55
CA GLU A 95 -10.83 -6.11 -15.96
C GLU A 95 -10.31 -7.56 -16.19
N LEU A 96 -9.87 -8.24 -15.13
CA LEU A 96 -9.32 -9.60 -15.18
C LEU A 96 -10.36 -10.70 -14.91
N SER A 97 -11.57 -10.32 -14.48
CA SER A 97 -12.70 -11.22 -14.19
C SER A 97 -13.63 -11.38 -15.38
#